data_AF-A0A7Y5LI56-F1
#
_entry.id   AF-A0A7Y5LI56-F1
#
_cell.length_a   1.000
_cell.length_b   1.000
_cell.length_c   1.000
_cell.angle_alpha   90.00
_cell.angle_beta   90.00
_cell.angle_gamma   90.00
#
_symmetry.space_group_name_H-M   'P 1'
#
loop_
_entity.id
_entity.type
_entity.pdbx_description
1 polymer ?
#
loop_
_entity_poly.entity_id
_entity_poly.type
_entity_poly.pdbx_seq_one_letter_code
_entity_poly.pdbx_strand_id
1 'polypeptide(L)'
;MPLVFWYQTWFGRELTDEDLRRYLQDEQHPRRIQHALSQISDRIARGGGSVTGWYPQVLAAARNSRPEIRSTAAWVMGQDNTSQMFHETLLKLLSDPEPAVRRNAALSLIRFGDSRGRPELLDILRPRSIRAPVDGVVSFNTPEGEAVVAGIAVGSIAGSQGEPVPLRAPFSGRLESLAVKDGSHVKRGDEVLFVRADSPEIWEALRGLYFIGIESDLEQIDQYRGELPDMDARIRQQAALTAQAIRNRAGRSPIP
;
A
#
# COMPACT_ATOMS: atom_id res chain seq x y z
N MET A 1 -9.30 -10.67 13.54
CA MET A 1 -7.85 -10.42 13.36
C MET A 1 -7.69 -8.96 12.95
N PRO A 2 -7.06 -8.10 13.77
CA PRO A 2 -6.88 -6.69 13.42
C PRO A 2 -5.93 -6.55 12.21
N LEU A 3 -6.21 -5.57 11.35
CA LEU A 3 -5.37 -5.16 10.23
C LEU A 3 -4.20 -4.36 10.76
N VAL A 4 -3.22 -5.05 11.32
CA VAL A 4 -1.99 -4.45 11.78
C VAL A 4 -1.02 -4.56 10.61
N PHE A 5 -0.76 -3.50 9.85
CA PHE A 5 0.58 -3.34 9.22
C PHE A 5 0.87 -1.95 8.65
N TRP A 6 -0.07 -1.00 8.62
CA TRP A 6 0.24 0.36 8.14
C TRP A 6 0.35 1.40 9.25
N TYR A 7 1.37 1.17 10.09
CA TYR A 7 1.87 1.97 11.23
C TYR A 7 1.34 1.60 12.62
N GLN A 8 2.17 0.82 13.33
CA GLN A 8 2.34 0.83 14.79
C GLN A 8 1.10 0.48 15.62
N THR A 9 1.03 -0.77 16.12
CA THR A 9 0.48 -0.97 17.48
C THR A 9 1.31 -0.11 18.43
N TRP A 10 0.80 1.07 18.76
CA TRP A 10 1.46 1.98 19.67
C TRP A 10 1.24 1.48 21.10
N PHE A 11 2.30 0.97 21.72
CA PHE A 11 2.32 0.63 23.15
C PHE A 11 2.56 1.91 23.96
N GLY A 12 1.50 2.67 24.19
CA GLY A 12 1.56 3.89 25.00
C GLY A 12 0.29 4.13 25.79
N ARG A 13 0.30 5.20 26.60
CA ARG A 13 -0.85 5.58 27.42
C ARG A 13 -2.08 5.80 26.55
N GLU A 14 -3.23 5.28 26.97
CA GLU A 14 -4.51 5.65 26.38
C GLU A 14 -4.69 7.17 26.45
N LEU A 15 -5.11 7.76 25.33
CA LEU A 15 -5.32 9.20 25.22
C LEU A 15 -6.71 9.54 25.76
N THR A 16 -6.78 10.57 26.59
CA THR A 16 -8.06 11.18 26.97
C THR A 16 -8.68 11.90 25.77
N ASP A 17 -9.98 12.22 25.83
CA ASP A 17 -10.63 13.01 24.77
C ASP A 17 -9.96 14.38 24.57
N GLU A 18 -9.46 14.97 25.66
CA GLU A 18 -8.71 16.23 25.59
C GLU A 18 -7.35 16.05 24.90
N ASP A 19 -6.63 14.97 25.24
CA ASP A 19 -5.39 14.63 24.55
C ASP A 19 -5.62 14.40 23.05
N LEU A 20 -6.69 13.70 22.68
CA LEU A 20 -7.05 13.46 21.28
C LEU A 20 -7.28 14.77 20.53
N ARG A 21 -8.10 15.69 21.07
CA ARG A 21 -8.36 16.99 20.44
C ARG A 21 -7.07 17.78 20.24
N ARG A 22 -6.24 17.85 21.27
CA ARG A 22 -4.94 18.54 21.22
C ARG A 22 -4.01 17.91 20.18
N TYR A 23 -3.89 16.59 20.14
CA TYR A 23 -2.96 15.90 19.25
C TYR A 23 -3.37 16.00 17.79
N LEU A 24 -4.67 15.99 17.49
CA LEU A 24 -5.19 16.16 16.13
C LEU A 24 -4.91 17.55 15.54
N GLN A 25 -4.67 18.56 16.39
CA GLN A 25 -4.34 19.94 15.99
C GLN A 25 -2.83 20.20 15.94
N ASP A 26 -2.00 19.23 16.32
CA ASP A 26 -0.54 19.41 16.42
C ASP A 26 0.15 19.19 15.07
N GLU A 27 0.02 20.18 14.17
CA GLU A 27 0.62 20.13 12.83
C GLU A 27 2.15 20.05 12.83
N GLN A 28 2.79 20.43 13.95
CA GLN A 28 4.25 20.36 14.12
C GLN A 28 4.72 18.93 14.37
N HIS A 29 3.86 18.05 14.90
CA HIS A 29 4.22 16.69 15.29
C HIS A 29 3.29 15.66 14.64
N PRO A 30 3.53 15.27 13.37
CA PRO A 30 2.65 14.33 12.64
C PRO A 30 2.41 13.00 13.35
N ARG A 31 3.41 12.50 14.09
CA ARG A 31 3.29 11.28 14.88
C ARG A 31 2.22 11.38 15.99
N ARG A 32 1.99 12.57 16.55
CA ARG A 32 0.92 12.79 17.54
C ARG A 32 -0.45 12.69 16.89
N ILE A 33 -0.62 13.27 15.70
CA ILE A 33 -1.85 13.14 14.91
C ILE A 33 -2.11 11.66 14.59
N GLN A 34 -1.09 10.94 14.09
CA GLN A 34 -1.22 9.52 13.78
C GLN A 34 -1.56 8.69 15.02
N HIS A 35 -0.95 8.98 16.18
CA HIS A 35 -1.29 8.31 17.44
C HIS A 35 -2.75 8.58 17.85
N ALA A 36 -3.23 9.82 17.76
CA ALA A 36 -4.62 10.14 18.03
C ALA A 36 -5.58 9.41 17.08
N LEU A 37 -5.26 9.37 15.79
CA LEU A 37 -6.04 8.61 14.80
C LEU A 37 -6.07 7.10 15.09
N SER A 38 -4.94 6.52 15.51
CA SER A 38 -4.89 5.10 15.93
C SER A 38 -5.79 4.82 17.13
N GLN A 39 -5.80 5.70 18.14
CA GLN A 39 -6.66 5.56 19.31
C GLN A 39 -8.15 5.74 18.95
N ILE A 40 -8.47 6.64 18.02
CA ILE A 40 -9.83 6.80 17.49
C ILE A 40 -10.28 5.54 16.74
N SER A 41 -9.41 4.96 15.93
CA SER A 41 -9.65 3.68 15.25
C SER A 41 -9.97 2.55 16.23
N ASP A 42 -9.16 2.41 17.29
CA ASP A 42 -9.40 1.39 18.31
C ASP A 42 -10.75 1.59 19.01
N ARG A 43 -11.12 2.84 19.30
CA ARG A 43 -12.43 3.18 19.89
C ARG A 43 -13.58 2.83 18.94
N ILE A 44 -13.46 3.16 17.64
CA ILE A 44 -14.43 2.78 16.61
C ILE A 44 -14.58 1.26 16.54
N ALA A 45 -13.46 0.53 16.45
CA ALA A 45 -13.45 -0.93 16.32
C ALA A 45 -14.04 -1.65 17.56
N ARG A 46 -13.90 -1.09 18.76
CA ARG A 46 -14.50 -1.63 19.99
C ARG A 46 -16.00 -1.33 20.10
N GLY A 47 -16.54 -0.40 19.31
CA GLY A 47 -17.98 -0.07 19.29
C GLY A 47 -18.53 0.57 20.57
N GLY A 48 -17.71 1.27 21.36
CA GLY A 48 -18.13 1.88 22.63
C GLY A 48 -18.36 3.40 22.54
N GLY A 49 -19.45 3.92 23.12
CA GLY A 49 -19.71 5.36 23.28
C GLY A 49 -19.82 6.19 21.98
N SER A 50 -19.89 7.52 22.10
CA SER A 50 -20.10 8.48 20.99
C SER A 50 -18.88 8.61 20.05
N VAL A 51 -18.49 7.52 19.38
CA VAL A 51 -17.36 7.48 18.42
C VAL A 51 -17.60 8.35 17.20
N THR A 52 -18.87 8.57 16.84
CA THR A 52 -19.29 9.43 15.72
C THR A 52 -18.87 10.88 15.92
N GLY A 53 -18.70 11.33 17.18
CA GLY A 53 -18.17 12.65 17.49
C GLY A 53 -16.75 12.91 16.98
N TRP A 54 -15.99 11.86 16.62
CA TRP A 54 -14.65 11.95 16.05
C TRP A 54 -14.62 11.95 14.52
N TYR A 55 -15.74 11.69 13.85
CA TYR A 55 -15.78 11.56 12.40
C TYR A 55 -15.37 12.85 11.68
N PRO A 56 -15.80 14.06 12.10
CA PRO A 56 -15.34 15.30 11.48
C PRO A 56 -13.82 15.44 11.46
N GLN A 57 -13.14 15.01 12.53
CA GLN A 57 -11.69 15.09 12.67
C GLN A 57 -10.98 14.04 11.80
N VAL A 58 -11.53 12.82 11.69
CA VAL A 58 -11.02 11.80 10.76
C VAL A 58 -11.15 12.29 9.30
N LEU A 59 -12.29 12.90 8.95
CA LEU A 59 -12.54 13.48 7.62
C LEU A 59 -11.66 14.72 7.34
N ALA A 60 -11.27 15.47 8.37
CA ALA A 60 -10.30 16.55 8.24
C ALA A 60 -8.88 15.99 8.01
N ALA A 61 -8.49 14.93 8.73
CA ALA A 61 -7.21 14.26 8.56
C ALA A 61 -7.05 13.64 7.16
N ALA A 62 -8.14 13.15 6.54
CA ALA A 62 -8.15 12.70 5.14
C ALA A 62 -7.82 13.80 4.12
N ARG A 63 -7.81 15.08 4.51
CA ARG A 63 -7.45 16.24 3.67
C ARG A 63 -6.14 16.91 4.10
N ASN A 64 -5.38 16.28 5.00
CA ASN A 64 -4.14 16.84 5.49
C ASN A 64 -3.08 16.95 4.37
N SER A 65 -2.23 17.98 4.42
CA SER A 65 -1.15 18.18 3.46
C SER A 65 -0.15 17.02 3.45
N ARG A 66 -0.02 16.32 4.58
CA ARG A 66 0.90 15.20 4.78
C ARG A 66 0.26 13.87 4.36
N PRO A 67 0.85 13.15 3.37
CA PRO A 67 0.31 11.87 2.92
C PRO A 67 0.24 10.82 4.02
N GLU A 68 1.18 10.82 4.98
CA GLU A 68 1.22 9.88 6.09
C GLU A 68 0.00 10.01 7.01
N ILE A 69 -0.57 11.21 7.14
CA ILE A 69 -1.79 11.45 7.93
C ILE A 69 -3.03 11.02 7.13
N ARG A 70 -3.09 11.35 5.83
CA ARG A 70 -4.20 10.93 4.96
C ARG A 70 -4.30 9.41 4.88
N SER A 71 -3.16 8.72 4.77
CA SER A 71 -3.06 7.26 4.74
C SER A 71 -3.57 6.63 6.03
N THR A 72 -3.22 7.19 7.20
CA THR A 72 -3.78 6.75 8.49
C THR A 72 -5.28 6.99 8.56
N ALA A 73 -5.77 8.17 8.15
CA ALA A 73 -7.20 8.49 8.14
C ALA A 73 -8.02 7.51 7.27
N ALA A 74 -7.50 7.12 6.09
CA ALA A 74 -8.12 6.11 5.24
C ALA A 74 -8.28 4.76 5.97
N TRP A 75 -7.28 4.35 6.75
CA TRP A 75 -7.39 3.13 7.56
C TRP A 75 -8.39 3.25 8.71
N VAL A 76 -8.42 4.39 9.42
CA VAL A 76 -9.41 4.64 10.49
C VAL A 76 -10.83 4.54 9.95
N MET A 77 -11.10 5.16 8.79
CA MET A 77 -12.42 5.13 8.15
C MET A 77 -12.90 3.72 7.81
N GLY A 78 -11.98 2.78 7.56
CA GLY A 78 -12.34 1.37 7.34
C GLY A 78 -12.80 0.62 8.59
N GLN A 79 -12.57 1.15 9.80
CA GLN A 79 -12.99 0.46 11.03
C GLN A 79 -14.49 0.56 11.28
N ASP A 80 -15.15 1.61 10.76
CA ASP A 80 -16.60 1.66 10.68
C ASP A 80 -17.03 1.55 9.21
N ASN A 81 -17.39 0.33 8.82
CA ASN A 81 -17.87 0.01 7.50
C ASN A 81 -19.37 0.29 7.28
N THR A 82 -20.02 1.00 8.21
CA THR A 82 -21.44 1.40 8.10
C THR A 82 -21.60 2.90 7.82
N SER A 83 -20.57 3.72 8.06
CA SER A 83 -20.60 5.16 7.79
C SER A 83 -20.50 5.46 6.30
N GLN A 84 -21.60 5.99 5.73
CA GLN A 84 -21.63 6.46 4.35
C GLN A 84 -20.61 7.60 4.09
N MET A 85 -20.38 8.48 5.06
CA MET A 85 -19.41 9.57 4.93
C MET A 85 -17.98 9.06 4.78
N PHE A 86 -17.64 8.01 5.53
CA PHE A 86 -16.35 7.34 5.41
C PHE A 86 -16.21 6.64 4.07
N HIS A 87 -17.24 5.90 3.65
CA HIS A 87 -17.28 5.27 2.33
C HIS A 87 -17.03 6.27 1.19
N GLU A 88 -17.79 7.37 1.16
CA GLU A 88 -17.66 8.40 0.12
C GLU A 88 -16.28 9.07 0.12
N THR A 89 -15.68 9.25 1.30
CA THR A 89 -14.35 9.84 1.41
C THR A 89 -13.28 8.87 0.93
N LEU A 90 -13.39 7.59 1.28
CA LEU A 90 -12.48 6.54 0.80
C LEU A 90 -12.49 6.43 -0.74
N LEU A 91 -13.65 6.56 -1.38
CA LEU A 91 -13.75 6.58 -2.84
C LEU A 91 -12.96 7.74 -3.47
N LYS A 92 -13.00 8.93 -2.84
CA LYS A 92 -12.21 10.09 -3.30
C LYS A 92 -10.70 9.83 -3.13
N LEU A 93 -10.31 9.14 -2.06
CA LEU A 93 -8.91 8.81 -1.78
C LEU A 93 -8.33 7.76 -2.74
N LEU A 94 -9.14 7.04 -3.52
CA LEU A 94 -8.64 6.23 -4.63
C LEU A 94 -7.98 7.07 -5.74
N SER A 95 -8.18 8.38 -5.77
CA SER A 95 -7.51 9.31 -6.69
C SER A 95 -6.40 10.12 -6.02
N ASP A 96 -5.98 9.75 -4.80
CA ASP A 96 -4.90 10.46 -4.10
C ASP A 96 -3.58 10.34 -4.88
N PRO A 97 -2.78 11.42 -4.97
CA PRO A 97 -1.48 11.37 -5.64
C PRO A 97 -0.52 10.36 -4.99
N GLU A 98 -0.64 10.13 -3.68
CA GLU A 98 0.23 9.22 -2.95
C GLU A 98 -0.26 7.76 -3.03
N PRO A 99 0.53 6.82 -3.57
CA PRO A 99 0.17 5.40 -3.62
C PRO A 99 -0.20 4.80 -2.26
N ALA A 100 0.51 5.17 -1.19
CA ALA A 100 0.22 4.67 0.16
C ALA A 100 -1.19 5.07 0.66
N VAL A 101 -1.73 6.22 0.21
CA VAL A 101 -3.08 6.65 0.56
C VAL A 101 -4.12 5.85 -0.24
N ARG A 102 -3.92 5.70 -1.56
CA ARG A 102 -4.82 4.91 -2.42
C ARG A 102 -4.94 3.46 -1.96
N ARG A 103 -3.82 2.83 -1.61
CA ARG A 103 -3.77 1.45 -1.11
C ARG A 103 -4.59 1.27 0.17
N ASN A 104 -4.42 2.15 1.15
CA ASN A 104 -5.22 2.10 2.38
C ASN A 104 -6.71 2.36 2.11
N ALA A 105 -7.02 3.28 1.19
CA ALA A 105 -8.40 3.51 0.78
C ALA A 105 -9.03 2.25 0.15
N ALA A 106 -8.31 1.58 -0.75
CA ALA A 106 -8.73 0.33 -1.38
C ALA A 106 -8.95 -0.80 -0.35
N LEU A 107 -8.02 -0.98 0.59
CA LEU A 107 -8.15 -1.99 1.65
C LEU A 107 -9.32 -1.70 2.60
N SER A 108 -9.59 -0.43 2.91
CA SER A 108 -10.74 -0.04 3.72
C SER A 108 -12.06 -0.27 2.98
N LEU A 109 -12.14 0.05 1.68
CA LEU A 109 -13.35 -0.15 0.86
C LEU A 109 -13.79 -1.62 0.77
N ILE A 110 -12.86 -2.56 0.84
CA ILE A 110 -13.19 -4.00 0.92
C ILE A 110 -14.09 -4.31 2.11
N ARG A 111 -13.90 -3.62 3.25
CA ARG A 111 -14.73 -3.82 4.44
C ARG A 111 -16.17 -3.33 4.24
N PHE A 112 -16.37 -2.37 3.35
CA PHE A 112 -17.68 -1.92 2.89
C PHE A 112 -18.28 -2.87 1.84
N GLY A 113 -17.58 -3.95 1.45
CA GLY A 113 -17.97 -4.81 0.35
C GLY A 113 -17.80 -4.13 -1.03
N ASP A 114 -17.05 -3.05 -1.10
CA ASP A 114 -16.88 -2.26 -2.32
C ASP A 114 -15.61 -2.66 -3.07
N SER A 115 -15.78 -3.15 -4.29
CA SER A 115 -14.68 -3.62 -5.13
C SER A 115 -13.99 -2.54 -5.96
N ARG A 116 -14.38 -1.27 -5.84
CA ARG A 116 -13.79 -0.16 -6.65
C ARG A 116 -12.30 0.05 -6.38
N GLY A 117 -11.80 -0.38 -5.21
CA GLY A 117 -10.37 -0.40 -4.89
C GLY A 117 -9.57 -1.54 -5.53
N ARG A 118 -10.22 -2.49 -6.23
CA ARG A 118 -9.56 -3.67 -6.83
C ARG A 118 -8.33 -3.34 -7.69
N PRO A 119 -8.35 -2.32 -8.58
CA PRO A 119 -7.19 -2.00 -9.41
C PRO A 119 -5.93 -1.68 -8.58
N GLU A 120 -6.08 -0.98 -7.45
CA GLU A 120 -4.96 -0.65 -6.56
C GLU A 120 -4.36 -1.92 -5.90
N LEU A 121 -5.18 -2.93 -5.60
CA LEU A 121 -4.68 -4.20 -5.06
C LEU A 121 -3.92 -5.01 -6.09
N LEU A 122 -4.40 -5.02 -7.34
CA LEU A 122 -3.69 -5.67 -8.44
C LEU A 122 -2.38 -4.96 -8.76
N ASP A 123 -2.31 -3.63 -8.63
CA ASP A 123 -1.09 -2.86 -8.80
C ASP A 123 0.00 -3.24 -7.78
N ILE A 124 -0.38 -3.50 -6.52
CA ILE A 124 0.57 -4.02 -5.50
C ILE A 124 1.22 -5.34 -5.94
N LEU A 125 0.46 -6.20 -6.62
CA LEU A 125 0.93 -7.48 -7.14
C LEU A 125 1.73 -7.34 -8.44
N ARG A 126 2.01 -6.12 -8.93
CA ARG A 126 2.84 -5.90 -10.12
C ARG A 126 4.23 -5.43 -9.71
N PRO A 127 5.29 -5.96 -10.34
CA PRO A 127 6.61 -5.37 -10.24
C PRO A 127 6.57 -3.94 -10.79
N ARG A 128 7.12 -2.99 -10.03
CA ARG A 128 7.14 -1.58 -10.43
C ARG A 128 8.46 -1.22 -11.08
N SER A 129 8.41 -0.64 -12.27
CA SER A 129 9.60 -0.22 -13.00
C SER A 129 10.24 1.03 -12.37
N ILE A 130 11.55 1.03 -12.20
CA ILE A 130 12.34 2.26 -12.05
C ILE A 130 12.84 2.65 -13.43
N ARG A 131 12.65 3.93 -13.80
CA ARG A 131 13.06 4.46 -15.09
C ARG A 131 14.32 5.31 -14.98
N ALA A 132 15.10 5.33 -16.05
CA ALA A 132 16.32 6.13 -16.13
C ALA A 132 15.99 7.63 -16.02
N PRO A 133 16.54 8.37 -15.04
CA PRO A 133 16.31 9.81 -14.93
C PRO A 133 17.05 10.63 -16.00
N VAL A 134 18.14 10.08 -16.54
CA VAL A 134 19.02 10.71 -17.54
C VAL A 134 19.51 9.69 -18.55
N ASP A 135 20.07 10.18 -19.66
CA ASP A 135 20.79 9.36 -20.63
C ASP A 135 22.16 8.97 -20.06
N GLY A 136 22.63 7.74 -20.30
CA GLY A 136 23.97 7.34 -19.90
C GLY A 136 24.16 5.84 -19.77
N VAL A 137 25.23 5.43 -19.10
CA VAL A 137 25.56 4.03 -18.80
C VAL A 137 25.12 3.71 -17.39
N VAL A 138 24.29 2.67 -17.23
CA VAL A 138 23.82 2.23 -15.91
C VAL A 138 24.88 1.39 -15.19
N SER A 139 25.00 1.59 -13.87
CA SER A 139 25.69 0.70 -12.96
C SER A 139 24.82 0.36 -11.76
N PHE A 140 24.67 -0.90 -11.41
CA PHE A 140 23.89 -1.36 -10.26
C PHE A 140 24.77 -1.64 -9.04
N ASN A 141 24.29 -1.27 -7.86
CA ASN A 141 24.95 -1.59 -6.58
C ASN A 141 24.10 -2.52 -5.70
N THR A 142 22.92 -2.91 -6.18
CA THR A 142 21.95 -3.73 -5.46
C THR A 142 21.69 -5.00 -6.29
N PRO A 143 22.03 -6.19 -5.76
CA PRO A 143 21.73 -7.48 -6.41
C PRO A 143 20.24 -7.75 -6.59
N GLU A 144 19.89 -8.62 -7.52
CA GLU A 144 18.54 -9.22 -7.58
C GLU A 144 18.24 -9.98 -6.28
N GLY A 145 17.00 -9.85 -5.82
CA GLY A 145 16.56 -10.37 -4.54
C GLY A 145 16.88 -9.47 -3.36
N GLU A 146 17.66 -8.39 -3.47
CA GLU A 146 17.96 -7.54 -2.30
C GLU A 146 16.89 -6.49 -2.00
N ALA A 147 16.87 -6.03 -0.75
CA ALA A 147 15.93 -5.02 -0.29
C ALA A 147 16.19 -3.66 -0.95
N VAL A 148 15.14 -3.05 -1.47
CA VAL A 148 15.14 -1.69 -2.02
C VAL A 148 14.42 -0.78 -1.03
N VAL A 149 15.09 0.28 -0.60
CA VAL A 149 14.53 1.28 0.31
C VAL A 149 14.29 2.57 -0.44
N ALA A 150 13.07 3.12 -0.33
CA ALA A 150 12.72 4.38 -0.97
C ALA A 150 13.75 5.49 -0.64
N GLY A 151 14.18 6.21 -1.66
CA GLY A 151 15.17 7.27 -1.55
C GLY A 151 16.63 6.80 -1.44
N ILE A 152 16.90 5.51 -1.24
CA ILE A 152 18.26 4.96 -1.30
C ILE A 152 18.60 4.61 -2.76
N ALA A 153 19.86 4.84 -3.15
CA ALA A 153 20.32 4.59 -4.50
C ALA A 153 20.54 3.08 -4.71
N VAL A 154 19.90 2.53 -5.74
CA VAL A 154 20.03 1.13 -6.20
C VAL A 154 21.04 0.99 -7.35
N GLY A 155 21.64 2.10 -7.74
CA GLY A 155 22.65 2.19 -8.79
C GLY A 155 22.95 3.66 -9.12
N SER A 156 23.63 3.86 -10.23
CA SER A 156 23.90 5.18 -10.80
C SER A 156 23.88 5.12 -12.33
N ILE A 157 23.73 6.28 -12.97
CA ILE A 157 23.84 6.43 -14.41
C ILE A 157 24.91 7.46 -14.70
N ALA A 158 25.97 7.05 -15.39
CA ALA A 158 27.06 7.92 -15.84
C ALA A 158 26.73 8.50 -17.22
N GLY A 159 26.52 9.81 -17.28
CA GLY A 159 26.38 10.54 -18.55
C GLY A 159 27.72 10.74 -19.26
N SER A 160 27.71 11.49 -20.36
CA SER A 160 28.94 11.82 -21.11
C SER A 160 29.84 12.83 -20.38
N GLN A 161 29.28 13.65 -19.48
CA GLN A 161 30.01 14.61 -18.66
C GLN A 161 29.36 14.75 -17.28
N GLY A 162 30.17 14.89 -16.23
CA GLY A 162 29.73 15.12 -14.86
C GLY A 162 29.75 13.88 -13.95
N GLU A 163 29.34 14.08 -12.70
CA GLU A 163 29.22 13.02 -11.71
C GLU A 163 28.06 12.06 -12.03
N PRO A 164 28.18 10.76 -11.74
CA PRO A 164 27.09 9.80 -11.94
C PRO A 164 25.82 10.19 -11.19
N VAL A 165 24.69 10.17 -11.87
CA VAL A 165 23.38 10.48 -11.29
C VAL A 165 22.87 9.25 -10.53
N PRO A 166 22.55 9.33 -9.23
CA PRO A 166 22.08 8.18 -8.47
C PRO A 166 20.69 7.75 -8.94
N LEU A 167 20.54 6.44 -9.21
CA LEU A 167 19.26 5.81 -9.51
C LEU A 167 18.57 5.48 -8.19
N ARG A 168 17.57 6.27 -7.79
CA ARG A 168 16.85 6.09 -6.52
C ARG A 168 15.45 5.52 -6.76
N ALA A 169 15.07 4.56 -5.92
CA ALA A 169 13.71 4.02 -5.94
C ALA A 169 12.73 5.01 -5.29
N PRO A 170 11.58 5.32 -5.93
CA PRO A 170 10.55 6.15 -5.32
C PRO A 170 9.68 5.37 -4.32
N PHE A 171 9.90 4.06 -4.20
CA PHE A 171 9.18 3.15 -3.33
C PHE A 171 10.12 2.08 -2.77
N SER A 172 9.72 1.48 -1.64
CA SER A 172 10.42 0.34 -1.06
C SER A 172 9.89 -0.99 -1.59
N GLY A 173 10.69 -2.04 -1.51
CA GLY A 173 10.35 -3.38 -1.94
C GLY A 173 11.57 -4.28 -2.04
N ARG A 174 11.57 -5.21 -3.00
CA ARG A 174 12.69 -6.09 -3.32
C ARG A 174 13.02 -5.97 -4.80
N LEU A 175 14.30 -5.87 -5.14
CA LEU A 175 14.73 -5.89 -6.53
C LEU A 175 14.37 -7.26 -7.10
N GLU A 176 13.53 -7.28 -8.12
CA GLU A 176 13.02 -8.54 -8.69
C GLU A 176 13.80 -8.93 -9.93
N SER A 177 14.01 -7.99 -10.84
CA SER A 177 14.75 -8.23 -12.07
C SER A 177 15.32 -6.94 -12.63
N LEU A 178 16.39 -7.08 -13.40
CA LEU A 178 16.93 -5.99 -14.20
C LEU A 178 16.27 -5.95 -15.59
N ALA A 179 15.88 -4.77 -16.04
CA ALA A 179 15.35 -4.59 -17.39
C ALA A 179 16.48 -4.47 -18.44
N VAL A 180 17.65 -4.01 -17.99
CA VAL A 180 18.88 -3.87 -18.79
C VAL A 180 20.05 -4.47 -18.03
N LYS A 181 21.10 -4.89 -18.75
CA LYS A 181 22.31 -5.41 -18.12
C LYS A 181 23.12 -4.28 -17.50
N ASP A 182 23.89 -4.60 -16.46
CA ASP A 182 24.90 -3.69 -15.92
C ASP A 182 25.85 -3.21 -17.04
N GLY A 183 26.15 -1.91 -17.07
CA GLY A 183 26.94 -1.28 -18.14
C GLY A 183 26.19 -0.97 -19.44
N SER A 184 24.87 -1.17 -19.51
CA SER A 184 24.08 -0.83 -20.71
C SER A 184 23.89 0.68 -20.87
N HIS A 185 23.87 1.16 -22.11
CA HIS A 185 23.40 2.50 -22.43
C HIS A 185 21.88 2.58 -22.36
N VAL A 186 21.36 3.56 -21.62
CA VAL A 186 19.93 3.84 -21.46
C VAL A 186 19.63 5.30 -21.80
N LYS A 187 18.41 5.56 -22.25
CA LYS A 187 17.86 6.91 -22.43
C LYS A 187 16.93 7.24 -21.28
N ARG A 188 16.76 8.54 -21.01
CA ARG A 188 15.80 9.03 -20.03
C ARG A 188 14.40 8.46 -20.32
N GLY A 189 13.81 7.84 -19.32
CA GLY A 189 12.49 7.20 -19.40
C GLY A 189 12.52 5.70 -19.69
N ASP A 190 13.66 5.14 -20.12
CA ASP A 190 13.81 3.70 -20.29
C ASP A 190 13.61 2.99 -18.95
N GLU A 191 12.97 1.82 -18.97
CA GLU A 191 12.88 0.96 -17.80
C GLU A 191 14.24 0.33 -17.53
N VAL A 192 14.70 0.39 -16.28
CA VAL A 192 16.05 -0.01 -15.90
C VAL A 192 16.03 -1.25 -15.03
N LEU A 193 15.10 -1.30 -14.06
CA LEU A 193 14.88 -2.45 -13.20
C LEU A 193 13.45 -2.48 -12.68
N PHE A 194 13.04 -3.63 -12.15
CA PHE A 194 11.73 -3.85 -11.55
C PHE A 194 11.86 -4.17 -10.07
N VAL A 195 10.99 -3.56 -9.26
CA VAL A 195 10.93 -3.77 -7.81
C VAL A 195 9.57 -4.35 -7.46
N ARG A 196 9.59 -5.52 -6.85
CA ARG A 196 8.40 -6.16 -6.29
C ARG A 196 8.05 -5.54 -4.95
N ALA A 197 6.76 -5.46 -4.65
CA ALA A 197 6.31 -5.14 -3.30
C ALA A 197 6.83 -6.16 -2.26
N ASP A 198 6.89 -5.76 -1.00
CA ASP A 198 7.33 -6.66 0.06
C ASP A 198 6.24 -7.68 0.45
N SER A 199 6.61 -8.69 1.24
CA SER A 199 5.69 -9.75 1.63
C SER A 199 4.44 -9.22 2.37
N PRO A 200 4.53 -8.27 3.32
CA PRO A 200 3.35 -7.67 3.94
C PRO A 200 2.38 -7.01 2.94
N GLU A 201 2.87 -6.20 2.00
CA GLU A 201 2.03 -5.57 0.97
C GLU A 201 1.32 -6.62 0.10
N ILE A 202 2.07 -7.60 -0.39
CA ILE A 202 1.53 -8.69 -1.20
C ILE A 202 0.46 -9.46 -0.42
N TRP A 203 0.71 -9.77 0.85
CA TRP A 203 -0.25 -10.50 1.67
C TRP A 203 -1.59 -9.77 1.80
N GLU A 204 -1.55 -8.46 2.07
CA GLU A 204 -2.76 -7.65 2.19
C GLU A 204 -3.50 -7.51 0.88
N ALA A 205 -2.80 -7.34 -0.24
CA ALA A 205 -3.39 -7.31 -1.57
C ALA A 205 -4.13 -8.62 -1.88
N LEU A 206 -3.46 -9.77 -1.67
CA LEU A 206 -4.07 -11.09 -1.88
C LEU A 206 -5.27 -11.31 -0.95
N ARG A 207 -5.18 -10.91 0.32
CA ARG A 207 -6.29 -11.00 1.27
C ARG A 207 -7.46 -10.10 0.87
N GLY A 208 -7.19 -8.95 0.29
CA GLY A 208 -8.23 -8.09 -0.27
C GLY A 208 -8.93 -8.73 -1.46
N LEU A 209 -8.14 -9.20 -2.43
CA LEU A 209 -8.62 -9.92 -3.62
C LEU A 209 -9.34 -11.23 -3.27
N TYR A 210 -9.08 -11.83 -2.10
CA TYR A 210 -9.87 -12.95 -1.60
C TYR A 210 -11.36 -12.62 -1.55
N PHE A 211 -11.74 -11.40 -1.18
CA PHE A 211 -13.13 -10.97 -1.07
C PHE A 211 -13.69 -10.45 -2.39
N ILE A 212 -12.92 -9.64 -3.12
CA ILE A 212 -13.42 -8.85 -4.26
C ILE A 212 -12.82 -9.21 -5.62
N GLY A 213 -11.84 -10.11 -5.67
CA GLY A 213 -11.19 -10.54 -6.90
C GLY A 213 -12.14 -11.30 -7.81
N ILE A 214 -11.86 -11.23 -9.11
CA ILE A 214 -12.63 -11.88 -10.19
C ILE A 214 -11.74 -12.80 -11.02
N GLU A 215 -12.35 -13.54 -11.94
CA GLU A 215 -11.66 -14.57 -12.74
C GLU A 215 -10.47 -14.03 -13.54
N SER A 216 -10.55 -12.83 -14.11
CA SER A 216 -9.44 -12.20 -14.84
C SER A 216 -8.21 -11.91 -13.98
N ASP A 217 -8.34 -11.94 -12.66
CA ASP A 217 -7.24 -11.66 -11.72
C ASP A 217 -6.40 -12.91 -11.45
N LEU A 218 -6.91 -14.11 -11.79
CA LEU A 218 -6.31 -15.39 -11.45
C LEU A 218 -4.90 -15.56 -11.99
N GLU A 219 -4.63 -15.11 -13.22
CA GLU A 219 -3.29 -15.21 -13.82
C GLU A 219 -2.25 -14.52 -12.94
N GLN A 220 -2.55 -13.30 -12.49
CA GLN A 220 -1.65 -12.51 -11.65
C GLN A 220 -1.53 -13.10 -10.24
N ILE A 221 -2.62 -13.59 -9.66
CA ILE A 221 -2.62 -14.22 -8.33
C ILE A 221 -1.86 -15.55 -8.34
N ASP A 222 -1.98 -16.34 -9.41
CA ASP A 222 -1.38 -17.66 -9.53
C ASP A 222 0.17 -17.59 -9.58
N GLN A 223 0.75 -16.46 -10.00
CA GLN A 223 2.20 -16.20 -9.91
C GLN A 223 2.73 -16.32 -8.47
N TYR A 224 1.91 -15.96 -7.48
CA TYR A 224 2.28 -16.01 -6.06
C TYR A 224 2.04 -17.36 -5.39
N ARG A 225 1.55 -18.38 -6.13
CA ARG A 225 1.38 -19.75 -5.63
C ARG A 225 2.62 -20.61 -5.80
N GLY A 226 3.51 -20.24 -6.72
CA GLY A 226 4.76 -20.95 -7.00
C GLY A 226 5.84 -20.72 -5.94
N GLU A 227 6.94 -21.44 -6.07
CA GLU A 227 8.16 -21.22 -5.27
C GLU A 227 8.91 -20.00 -5.83
N LEU A 228 8.51 -18.82 -5.38
CA LEU A 228 9.27 -17.60 -5.60
C LEU A 228 10.40 -17.51 -4.55
N PRO A 229 11.63 -17.14 -4.94
CA PRO A 229 12.70 -16.83 -4.00
C PRO A 229 12.25 -15.76 -2.98
N ASP A 230 12.64 -15.95 -1.72
CA ASP A 230 12.36 -15.03 -0.61
C ASP A 230 10.86 -14.80 -0.32
N MET A 231 9.99 -15.71 -0.73
CA MET A 231 8.57 -15.66 -0.41
C MET A 231 8.19 -16.56 0.77
N ASP A 232 7.55 -15.94 1.76
CA ASP A 232 6.97 -16.62 2.92
C ASP A 232 5.87 -17.61 2.48
N ALA A 233 5.84 -18.79 3.10
CA ALA A 233 4.78 -19.79 2.95
C ALA A 233 3.37 -19.20 3.18
N ARG A 234 3.26 -18.20 4.06
CA ARG A 234 2.01 -17.46 4.30
C ARG A 234 1.47 -16.78 3.04
N ILE A 235 2.34 -16.24 2.17
CA ILE A 235 1.92 -15.62 0.91
C ILE A 235 1.37 -16.67 -0.05
N ARG A 236 2.10 -17.78 -0.23
CA ARG A 236 1.65 -18.88 -1.10
C ARG A 236 0.31 -19.44 -0.65
N GLN A 237 0.14 -19.64 0.65
CA GLN A 237 -1.13 -20.09 1.22
C GLN A 237 -2.25 -19.08 0.95
N GLN A 238 -2.00 -17.78 1.18
CA GLN A 238 -3.00 -16.75 0.93
C GLN A 238 -3.37 -16.66 -0.56
N ALA A 239 -2.39 -16.73 -1.48
CA ALA A 239 -2.63 -16.74 -2.92
C ALA A 239 -3.51 -17.93 -3.34
N ALA A 240 -3.23 -19.12 -2.81
CA ALA A 240 -4.04 -20.31 -3.07
C ALA A 240 -5.48 -20.16 -2.58
N LEU A 241 -5.69 -19.65 -1.35
CA LEU A 241 -7.01 -19.36 -0.80
C LEU A 241 -7.76 -18.33 -1.63
N THR A 242 -7.08 -17.27 -2.05
CA THR A 242 -7.63 -16.20 -2.88
C THR A 242 -8.08 -16.74 -4.24
N ALA A 243 -7.22 -17.48 -4.93
CA ALA A 243 -7.55 -18.09 -6.23
C ALA A 243 -8.74 -19.06 -6.12
N GLN A 244 -8.79 -19.88 -5.06
CA GLN A 244 -9.92 -20.77 -4.81
C GLN A 244 -11.22 -20.02 -4.54
N ALA A 245 -11.18 -18.94 -3.75
CA ALA A 245 -12.35 -18.12 -3.48
C ALA A 245 -12.92 -17.47 -4.75
N ILE A 246 -12.04 -17.01 -5.64
CA ILE A 246 -12.43 -16.46 -6.94
C ILE A 246 -13.12 -17.53 -7.80
N ARG A 247 -12.50 -18.70 -7.97
CA ARG A 247 -13.07 -19.82 -8.75
C ARG A 247 -14.43 -20.25 -8.20
N ASN A 248 -14.57 -20.32 -6.87
CA ASN A 248 -15.83 -20.67 -6.21
C ASN A 248 -16.94 -19.64 -6.47
N ARG A 249 -16.62 -18.34 -6.52
CA ARG A 249 -17.59 -17.30 -6.87
C ARG A 249 -17.98 -17.36 -8.34
N ALA A 250 -17.01 -17.54 -9.24
CA ALA A 250 -17.26 -17.65 -10.68
C ALA A 250 -18.20 -18.82 -11.00
N GLY A 251 -17.94 -20.01 -10.45
CA GLY A 251 -18.77 -21.20 -10.65
C GLY A 251 -20.15 -21.17 -9.98
N ARG A 252 -20.44 -20.17 -9.14
CA ARG A 252 -21.76 -19.95 -8.51
C ARG A 252 -22.61 -18.92 -9.23
N SER A 253 -22.08 -18.23 -10.24
CA SER A 253 -22.88 -17.31 -11.05
C SER A 253 -23.95 -18.13 -11.79
N PRO A 254 -25.24 -17.80 -11.68
CA PRO A 254 -26.28 -18.52 -12.40
C PRO A 254 -25.99 -18.41 -13.90
N ILE A 255 -26.01 -19.55 -14.58
CA ILE A 255 -26.06 -19.62 -16.05
C ILE A 255 -27.27 -18.76 -16.48
N PRO A 256 -27.11 -17.85 -17.47
CA PRO A 256 -28.18 -16.94 -17.88
C PRO A 256 -29.47 -17.65 -18.31
#